data_AF-A0A2V7P6B6-F1
#
_entry.id   AF-A0A2V7P6B6-F1
#
_cell.length_a   1.000
_cell.length_b   1.000
_cell.length_c   1.000
_cell.angle_alpha   90.00
_cell.angle_beta   90.00
_cell.angle_gamma   90.00
#
_symmetry.space_group_name_H-M   'P 1'
#
loop_
_entity.id
_entity.type
_entity.pdbx_description
1 polymer ?
#
loop_
_entity_poly.entity_id
_entity_poly.type
_entity_poly.pdbx_seq_one_letter_code
_entity_poly.pdbx_strand_id
1 'polypeptide(L)'
;MAARSALIFLGVVSVAGLPQPAPAQRASRFHPRWEIPGFDFSSGGVWRGRAQRIRANRARLLANRQFRALNAPAVTGVLSSTVVSGTIVEPVVLFKYNDTPPAEIIADTLVYDSVLYATTPPTGRPYTVRTYYEQLTTLDGNAPLMTITGKSFGFVALSQNEVAYTGTPGSCTGNPYGT
;
A
#
# COMPACT_ATOMS: atom_id res chain seq x y z
N MET A 1 -27.29 -78.14 23.28
CA MET A 1 -27.62 -76.95 24.10
C MET A 1 -26.32 -76.26 24.45
N ALA A 2 -26.01 -75.14 23.80
CA ALA A 2 -24.81 -74.35 24.08
C ALA A 2 -25.28 -72.91 24.32
N ALA A 3 -25.36 -72.53 25.59
CA ALA A 3 -25.60 -71.16 26.00
C ALA A 3 -24.25 -70.43 25.98
N ARG A 4 -24.13 -69.42 25.11
CA ARG A 4 -23.00 -68.47 25.11
C ARG A 4 -23.53 -67.10 25.51
N SER A 5 -22.97 -66.62 26.61
CA SER A 5 -23.19 -65.31 27.22
C SER A 5 -22.92 -64.17 26.24
N ALA A 6 -23.82 -63.19 26.17
CA ALA A 6 -23.59 -61.92 25.48
C ALA A 6 -23.68 -60.78 26.50
N LEU A 7 -22.57 -60.07 26.65
CA LEU A 7 -22.37 -58.93 27.54
C LEU A 7 -23.11 -57.69 27.01
N ILE A 8 -23.85 -57.02 27.90
CA ILE A 8 -24.46 -55.71 27.67
C ILE A 8 -23.42 -54.65 28.03
N PHE A 9 -22.93 -53.89 27.06
CA PHE A 9 -22.11 -52.70 27.31
C PHE A 9 -22.96 -51.43 27.21
N LEU A 10 -23.12 -50.75 28.34
CA LEU A 10 -23.61 -49.37 28.45
C LEU A 10 -22.55 -48.43 27.85
N GLY A 11 -22.90 -47.73 26.76
CA GLY A 11 -22.08 -46.67 26.19
C GLY A 11 -22.35 -45.33 26.89
N VAL A 12 -21.38 -44.85 27.67
CA VAL A 12 -21.35 -43.50 28.24
C VAL A 12 -21.01 -42.50 27.12
N VAL A 13 -21.90 -41.54 26.85
CA VAL A 13 -21.65 -40.43 25.91
C VAL A 13 -20.91 -39.32 26.66
N SER A 14 -19.60 -39.24 26.45
CA SER A 14 -18.78 -38.12 26.90
C SER A 14 -18.99 -36.91 25.98
N VAL A 15 -19.68 -35.87 26.46
CA VAL A 15 -19.79 -34.57 25.77
C VAL A 15 -18.46 -33.83 25.90
N ALA A 16 -17.61 -33.94 24.89
CA ALA A 16 -16.36 -33.18 24.81
C ALA A 16 -16.61 -31.78 24.21
N GLY A 17 -16.43 -30.77 25.04
CA GLY A 17 -16.08 -29.37 24.75
C GLY A 17 -16.48 -28.76 23.40
N LEU A 18 -17.58 -28.02 23.38
CA LEU A 18 -17.83 -27.01 22.34
C LEU A 18 -16.88 -25.82 22.53
N PRO A 19 -16.17 -25.35 21.49
CA PRO A 19 -15.34 -24.17 21.60
C PRO A 19 -16.20 -22.92 21.83
N GLN A 20 -15.96 -22.20 22.92
CA GLN A 20 -16.59 -20.91 23.18
C GLN A 20 -16.12 -19.88 22.14
N PRO A 21 -17.02 -19.11 21.51
CA PRO A 21 -16.61 -18.01 20.65
C PRO A 21 -15.90 -16.95 21.50
N ALA A 22 -14.68 -16.59 21.10
CA ALA A 22 -13.93 -15.51 21.70
C ALA A 22 -14.72 -14.19 21.64
N PRO A 23 -14.64 -13.32 22.66
CA PRO A 23 -15.32 -12.03 22.63
C PRO A 23 -14.80 -11.20 21.45
N ALA A 24 -15.73 -10.72 20.62
CA ALA A 24 -15.43 -9.78 19.56
C ALA A 24 -14.69 -8.57 20.17
N GLN A 25 -13.52 -8.25 19.62
CA GLN A 25 -12.80 -7.01 19.94
C GLN A 25 -13.79 -5.86 19.80
N ARG A 26 -14.18 -5.23 20.92
CA ARG A 26 -14.93 -3.98 20.90
C ARG A 26 -14.06 -2.97 20.15
N ALA A 27 -14.40 -2.70 18.90
CA ALA A 27 -13.81 -1.59 18.16
C ALA A 27 -13.97 -0.35 19.03
N SER A 28 -12.84 0.28 19.37
CA SER A 28 -12.82 1.56 20.07
C SER A 28 -13.80 2.51 19.37
N ARG A 29 -14.75 3.09 20.12
CA ARG A 29 -15.72 4.08 19.62
C ARG A 29 -15.10 5.46 19.40
N PHE A 30 -13.77 5.54 19.35
CA PHE A 30 -13.09 6.77 18.98
C PHE A 30 -13.15 6.94 17.47
N HIS A 31 -13.94 7.90 17.00
CA HIS A 31 -13.98 8.33 15.61
C HIS A 31 -13.34 9.71 15.55
N PRO A 32 -12.02 9.82 15.27
CA PRO A 32 -11.41 11.12 15.04
C PRO A 32 -12.17 11.81 13.90
N ARG A 33 -12.35 13.11 14.01
CA ARG A 33 -12.92 13.90 12.92
C ARG A 33 -11.84 14.07 11.85
N TRP A 34 -11.71 13.07 10.97
CA TRP A 34 -10.78 13.05 9.84
C TRP A 34 -11.16 14.01 8.70
N GLU A 35 -12.24 14.78 8.87
CA GLU A 35 -12.86 15.57 7.81
C GLU A 35 -12.55 17.06 7.98
N ILE A 36 -11.94 17.65 6.96
CA ILE A 36 -11.69 19.09 6.84
C ILE A 36 -13.02 19.80 6.53
N PRO A 37 -13.46 20.79 7.31
CA PRO A 37 -14.69 21.54 7.03
C PRO A 37 -14.67 22.21 5.64
N GLY A 38 -15.75 22.05 4.86
CA GLY A 38 -15.94 22.72 3.56
C GLY A 38 -15.63 21.87 2.31
N PHE A 39 -15.16 20.64 2.46
CA PHE A 39 -15.11 19.66 1.37
C PHE A 39 -16.39 18.79 1.34
N ASP A 40 -16.76 18.28 0.16
CA ASP A 40 -17.96 17.46 -0.11
C ASP A 40 -17.90 16.03 0.49
N PHE A 41 -17.66 15.93 1.80
CA PHE A 41 -17.67 14.67 2.56
C PHE A 41 -19.00 14.39 3.26
N SER A 42 -20.09 15.05 2.84
CA SER A 42 -21.43 14.82 3.39
C SER A 42 -21.80 13.34 3.35
N SER A 43 -22.62 12.88 4.29
CA SER A 43 -23.02 11.46 4.38
C SER A 43 -23.63 10.91 3.08
N GLY A 44 -24.19 11.78 2.24
CA GLY A 44 -24.73 11.48 0.90
C GLY A 44 -23.84 11.88 -0.27
N GLY A 45 -22.62 12.37 -0.03
CA GLY A 45 -21.67 12.73 -1.09
C GLY A 45 -21.41 11.54 -2.02
N VAL A 46 -21.19 11.81 -3.30
CA VAL A 46 -21.13 10.80 -4.38
C VAL A 46 -20.21 9.63 -4.02
N TRP A 47 -19.04 9.92 -3.42
CA TRP A 47 -18.09 8.90 -3.01
C TRP A 47 -18.57 8.06 -1.81
N ARG A 48 -19.17 8.68 -0.78
CA ARG A 48 -19.70 7.96 0.40
C ARG A 48 -20.91 7.10 0.05
N GLY A 49 -21.83 7.61 -0.77
CA GLY A 49 -22.98 6.84 -1.25
C GLY A 49 -22.54 5.60 -2.04
N ARG A 50 -21.52 5.71 -2.89
CA ARG A 50 -20.96 4.55 -3.60
C ARG A 50 -20.23 3.58 -2.67
N ALA A 51 -19.43 4.08 -1.73
CA ALA A 51 -18.72 3.25 -0.76
C ALA A 51 -19.68 2.46 0.15
N GLN A 52 -20.77 3.08 0.60
CA GLN A 52 -21.82 2.42 1.39
C GLN A 52 -22.48 1.28 0.61
N ARG A 53 -22.82 1.50 -0.67
CA ARG A 53 -23.39 0.46 -1.55
C ARG A 53 -22.43 -0.71 -1.74
N ILE A 54 -21.14 -0.44 -1.94
CA ILE A 54 -20.10 -1.48 -2.05
C ILE A 54 -20.00 -2.29 -0.75
N ARG A 55 -19.96 -1.61 0.40
CA ARG A 55 -19.89 -2.25 1.72
C ARG A 55 -21.08 -3.17 1.97
N ALA A 56 -22.30 -2.71 1.65
CA ALA A 56 -23.51 -3.51 1.79
C ALA A 56 -23.51 -4.75 0.89
N ASN A 57 -23.08 -4.61 -0.37
CA ASN A 57 -22.98 -5.75 -1.29
C ASN A 57 -21.93 -6.77 -0.82
N ARG A 58 -20.75 -6.32 -0.39
CA ARG A 58 -19.70 -7.21 0.14
C ARG A 58 -20.16 -7.93 1.40
N ALA A 59 -20.85 -7.24 2.31
CA ALA A 59 -21.41 -7.87 3.51
C ALA A 59 -22.42 -8.98 3.16
N ARG A 60 -23.29 -8.74 2.17
CA ARG A 60 -24.24 -9.75 1.67
C ARG A 60 -23.53 -10.96 1.05
N LEU A 61 -22.54 -10.73 0.20
CA LEU A 61 -21.77 -11.81 -0.45
C LEU A 61 -20.98 -12.63 0.58
N LEU A 62 -20.44 -11.98 1.60
CA LEU A 62 -19.75 -12.65 2.71
C LEU A 62 -20.72 -13.49 3.55
N ALA A 63 -21.88 -12.94 3.91
CA ALA A 63 -22.91 -13.65 4.66
C ALA A 63 -23.40 -14.92 3.94
N ASN A 64 -23.49 -14.85 2.61
CA ASN A 64 -23.89 -15.98 1.76
C ASN A 64 -22.72 -16.92 1.40
N ARG A 65 -21.51 -16.70 1.95
CA ARG A 65 -20.27 -17.46 1.64
C ARG A 65 -19.94 -17.51 0.15
N GLN A 66 -20.36 -16.50 -0.61
CA GLN A 66 -20.14 -16.40 -2.04
C GLN A 66 -18.76 -15.80 -2.34
N PHE A 67 -17.69 -16.46 -1.88
CA PHE A 67 -16.32 -15.92 -1.93
C PHE A 67 -15.83 -15.64 -3.35
N ARG A 68 -16.22 -16.47 -4.32
CA ARG A 68 -15.90 -16.24 -5.74
C ARG A 68 -16.51 -14.94 -6.26
N ALA A 69 -17.74 -14.62 -5.87
CA ALA A 69 -18.41 -13.37 -6.24
C ALA A 69 -17.91 -12.18 -5.40
N LEU A 70 -17.53 -12.40 -4.14
CA LEU A 70 -16.92 -11.39 -3.28
C LEU A 70 -15.56 -10.90 -3.81
N ASN A 71 -14.84 -11.80 -4.48
CA ASN A 71 -13.55 -11.55 -5.12
C ASN A 71 -13.66 -11.31 -6.63
N ALA A 72 -14.88 -11.34 -7.20
CA ALA A 72 -15.06 -11.05 -8.62
C ALA A 72 -14.78 -9.56 -8.87
N PRO A 73 -14.09 -9.20 -9.97
CA PRO A 73 -13.94 -7.82 -10.38
C PRO A 73 -15.34 -7.22 -10.58
N ALA A 74 -15.59 -6.02 -10.03
CA ALA A 74 -16.90 -5.39 -10.06
C ALA A 74 -17.28 -4.99 -11.51
N VAL A 75 -18.00 -5.86 -12.21
CA VAL A 75 -18.47 -5.65 -13.59
C VAL A 75 -19.70 -4.72 -13.59
N THR A 76 -19.54 -3.43 -13.26
CA THR A 76 -20.58 -2.39 -13.49
C THR A 76 -19.96 -1.03 -13.79
N GLY A 77 -19.21 -0.99 -14.89
CA GLY A 77 -18.55 0.18 -15.44
C GLY A 77 -17.18 -0.24 -15.88
N VAL A 78 -16.99 -0.32 -17.21
CA VAL A 78 -15.76 -0.70 -17.93
C VAL A 78 -14.94 -1.73 -17.17
N LEU A 79 -14.97 -2.99 -17.62
CA LEU A 79 -13.92 -3.94 -17.25
C LEU A 79 -12.59 -3.26 -17.55
N SER A 80 -11.96 -2.67 -16.54
CA SER A 80 -10.54 -2.44 -16.62
C SER A 80 -9.99 -3.86 -16.60
N SER A 81 -9.43 -4.28 -17.72
CA SER A 81 -8.31 -5.20 -17.68
C SER A 81 -7.24 -4.50 -16.83
N THR A 82 -7.39 -4.52 -15.50
CA THR A 82 -6.62 -3.71 -14.53
C THR A 82 -5.19 -4.21 -14.37
N VAL A 83 -4.58 -4.72 -15.43
CA VAL A 83 -3.13 -4.73 -15.52
C VAL A 83 -2.75 -3.31 -15.90
N VAL A 84 -2.34 -2.52 -14.91
CA VAL A 84 -1.70 -1.23 -15.18
C VAL A 84 -0.33 -1.57 -15.74
N SER A 85 -0.21 -1.51 -17.06
CA SER A 85 1.04 -1.73 -17.77
C SER A 85 1.45 -0.47 -18.54
N GLY A 86 2.75 -0.31 -18.73
CA GLY A 86 3.30 0.81 -19.47
C GLY A 86 4.64 1.29 -18.96
N THR A 87 5.09 2.39 -19.57
CA THR A 87 6.32 3.08 -19.17
C THR A 87 5.95 4.32 -18.37
N ILE A 88 6.42 4.40 -17.13
CA ILE A 88 6.38 5.62 -16.33
C ILE A 88 7.57 6.46 -16.77
N VAL A 89 7.30 7.68 -17.24
CA VAL A 89 8.34 8.66 -17.58
C VAL A 89 8.45 9.65 -16.43
N GLU A 90 9.56 9.58 -15.70
CA GLU A 90 9.81 10.41 -14.53
C GLU A 90 10.98 11.35 -14.79
N PRO A 91 10.76 12.68 -14.85
CA PRO A 91 11.86 13.64 -14.81
C PRO A 91 12.28 13.87 -13.35
N VAL A 92 13.57 13.73 -13.07
CA VAL A 92 14.15 14.09 -11.77
C VAL A 92 14.85 15.44 -11.88
N VAL A 93 14.50 16.38 -11.01
CA VAL A 93 15.16 17.69 -10.92
C VAL A 93 15.93 17.75 -9.60
N LEU A 94 17.25 17.75 -9.71
CA LEU A 94 18.16 17.97 -8.59
C LEU A 94 18.32 19.47 -8.40
N PHE A 95 18.14 19.91 -7.16
CA PHE A 95 18.34 21.29 -6.76
C PHE A 95 19.33 21.35 -5.59
N LYS A 96 19.93 22.51 -5.42
CA LYS A 96 20.80 22.84 -4.29
C LYS A 96 20.34 24.15 -3.67
N TYR A 97 20.63 24.37 -2.40
CA TYR A 97 20.43 25.67 -1.80
C TYR A 97 21.41 26.70 -2.38
N ASN A 98 21.08 27.98 -2.25
CA ASN A 98 21.93 29.05 -2.76
C ASN A 98 23.32 29.02 -2.12
N ASP A 99 23.40 28.64 -0.85
CA ASP A 99 24.62 28.54 -0.05
C ASP A 99 25.24 27.13 0.01
N THR A 100 24.73 26.16 -0.78
CA THR A 100 25.32 24.81 -0.82
C THR A 100 26.77 24.85 -1.34
N PRO A 101 27.76 24.41 -0.53
CA PRO A 101 29.15 24.33 -0.95
C PRO A 101 29.34 23.34 -2.12
N PRO A 102 30.23 23.62 -3.09
CA PRO A 102 30.48 22.70 -4.20
C PRO A 102 30.94 21.30 -3.78
N ALA A 103 31.65 21.20 -2.65
CA ALA A 103 32.13 19.92 -2.11
C ALA A 103 30.99 19.02 -1.59
N GLU A 104 29.80 19.58 -1.32
CA GLU A 104 28.62 18.84 -0.88
C GLU A 104 27.77 18.33 -2.05
N ILE A 105 28.13 18.66 -3.29
CA ILE A 105 27.49 18.11 -4.49
C ILE A 105 28.10 16.73 -4.75
N ILE A 106 27.40 15.69 -4.27
CA ILE A 106 27.93 14.33 -4.14
C ILE A 106 28.11 13.61 -5.50
N ALA A 107 27.35 13.99 -6.53
CA ALA A 107 27.42 13.31 -7.82
C ALA A 107 26.85 14.18 -8.96
N ASP A 108 27.18 13.82 -10.21
CA ASP A 108 26.55 14.38 -11.41
C ASP A 108 25.21 13.67 -11.72
N THR A 109 24.34 14.36 -12.46
CA THR A 109 23.08 13.88 -13.03
C THR A 109 23.17 12.49 -13.67
N LEU A 110 24.26 12.17 -14.38
CA LEU A 110 24.46 10.84 -14.99
C LEU A 110 24.59 9.71 -13.96
N VAL A 111 25.13 9.99 -12.79
CA VAL A 111 25.23 9.01 -11.69
C VAL A 111 23.84 8.70 -11.16
N TYR A 112 22.96 9.69 -11.04
CA TYR A 112 21.56 9.48 -10.68
C TYR A 112 20.85 8.65 -11.75
N ASP A 113 21.02 8.97 -13.03
CA ASP A 113 20.42 8.20 -14.13
C ASP A 113 20.85 6.73 -14.11
N SER A 114 22.11 6.45 -13.76
CA SER A 114 22.63 5.09 -13.65
C SER A 114 21.99 4.26 -12.52
N VAL A 115 21.55 4.90 -11.44
CA VAL A 115 20.92 4.22 -10.30
C VAL A 115 19.40 4.16 -10.45
N LEU A 116 18.79 5.15 -11.12
CA LEU A 116 17.35 5.23 -11.28
C LEU A 116 16.86 4.47 -12.52
N TYR A 117 17.47 4.69 -13.69
CA TYR A 117 16.88 4.31 -14.98
C TYR A 117 17.66 3.27 -15.77
N ALA A 118 18.90 2.95 -15.39
CA ALA A 118 19.69 1.94 -16.11
C ALA A 118 19.03 0.55 -16.04
N THR A 119 19.14 -0.20 -17.13
CA THR A 119 18.68 -1.60 -17.25
C THR A 119 19.62 -2.58 -16.54
N THR A 120 20.82 -2.14 -16.18
CA THR A 120 21.83 -2.95 -15.51
C THR A 120 22.26 -2.23 -14.23
N PRO A 121 22.07 -2.84 -13.05
CA PRO A 121 22.49 -2.25 -11.78
C PRO A 121 24.00 -1.96 -11.74
N PRO A 122 24.42 -0.82 -11.17
CA PRO A 122 25.83 -0.54 -10.92
C PRO A 122 26.47 -1.58 -9.99
N THR A 123 27.80 -1.74 -10.08
CA THR A 123 28.57 -2.68 -9.26
C THR A 123 28.26 -2.52 -7.77
N GLY A 124 28.00 -3.63 -7.08
CA GLY A 124 27.68 -3.65 -5.65
C GLY A 124 26.22 -3.33 -5.31
N ARG A 125 25.36 -3.08 -6.32
CA ARG A 125 23.92 -2.88 -6.13
C ARG A 125 23.12 -3.99 -6.83
N PRO A 126 22.10 -4.57 -6.17
CA PRO A 126 21.30 -5.62 -6.78
C PRO A 126 20.26 -5.08 -7.78
N TYR A 127 19.85 -3.81 -7.64
CA TYR A 127 18.80 -3.19 -8.47
C TYR A 127 19.08 -1.71 -8.74
N THR A 128 18.63 -1.24 -9.90
CA THR A 128 18.17 0.14 -10.13
C THR A 128 16.68 0.26 -9.80
N VAL A 129 16.17 1.50 -9.66
CA VAL A 129 14.72 1.73 -9.48
C VAL A 129 13.92 1.07 -10.61
N ARG A 130 14.34 1.27 -11.86
CA ARG A 130 13.75 0.59 -13.01
C ARG A 130 13.70 -0.94 -12.85
N THR A 131 14.83 -1.58 -12.61
CA THR A 131 14.89 -3.06 -12.53
C THR A 131 14.11 -3.62 -11.33
N TYR A 132 14.01 -2.86 -10.25
CA TYR A 132 13.19 -3.21 -9.09
C TYR A 132 11.70 -3.26 -9.45
N TYR A 133 11.19 -2.21 -10.12
CA TYR A 133 9.79 -2.19 -10.57
C TYR A 133 9.51 -3.20 -11.68
N GLU A 134 10.45 -3.41 -12.61
CA GLU A 134 10.32 -4.44 -13.64
C GLU A 134 10.21 -5.83 -13.00
N GLN A 135 11.03 -6.14 -11.99
CA GLN A 135 10.94 -7.41 -11.28
C GLN A 135 9.61 -7.58 -10.54
N LEU A 136 9.14 -6.55 -9.82
CA LEU A 136 7.87 -6.61 -9.08
C LEU A 136 6.66 -6.79 -10.00
N THR A 137 6.76 -6.31 -11.23
CA THR A 137 5.69 -6.40 -12.22
C THR A 137 5.87 -7.53 -13.23
N THR A 138 6.88 -8.38 -13.03
CA THR A 138 7.09 -9.60 -13.80
C THR A 138 6.35 -10.76 -13.12
N LEU A 139 5.39 -11.35 -13.84
CA LEU A 139 4.60 -12.49 -13.36
C LEU A 139 4.80 -13.70 -14.27
N ASP A 140 4.97 -14.88 -13.69
CA ASP A 140 4.98 -16.18 -14.39
C ASP A 140 5.95 -16.27 -15.59
N GLY A 141 7.10 -15.60 -15.51
CA GLY A 141 8.13 -15.60 -16.57
C GLY A 141 7.78 -14.74 -17.80
N ASN A 142 6.74 -13.91 -17.71
CA ASN A 142 6.37 -12.95 -18.77
C ASN A 142 7.25 -11.69 -18.74
N ALA A 143 7.10 -10.83 -19.74
CA ALA A 143 7.71 -9.50 -19.73
C ALA A 143 7.17 -8.65 -18.55
N PRO A 144 7.97 -7.70 -18.02
CA PRO A 144 7.52 -6.81 -16.97
C PRO A 144 6.33 -5.98 -17.45
N LEU A 145 5.30 -5.88 -16.61
CA LEU A 145 4.12 -5.09 -16.93
C LEU A 145 4.41 -3.59 -16.85
N MET A 146 5.33 -3.16 -15.97
CA MET A 146 5.76 -1.77 -15.85
C MET A 146 7.26 -1.61 -16.00
N THR A 147 7.66 -0.50 -16.61
CA THR A 147 9.04 -0.03 -16.61
C THR A 147 9.07 1.46 -16.25
N ILE A 148 10.22 1.92 -15.77
CA ILE A 148 10.46 3.32 -15.44
C ILE A 148 11.59 3.82 -16.31
N THR A 149 11.36 4.94 -16.97
CA THR A 149 12.37 5.66 -17.73
C THR A 149 12.36 7.12 -17.33
N GLY A 150 13.44 7.82 -17.62
CA GLY A 150 13.57 9.20 -17.18
C GLY A 150 14.94 9.77 -17.47
N LYS A 151 15.12 10.99 -16.99
CA LYS A 151 16.39 11.70 -17.03
C LYS A 151 16.46 12.66 -15.84
N SER A 152 17.64 12.75 -15.27
CA SER A 152 17.97 13.69 -14.22
C SER A 152 18.45 15.00 -14.83
N PHE A 153 17.94 16.10 -14.31
CA PHE A 153 18.32 17.47 -14.60
C PHE A 153 18.82 18.10 -13.29
N GLY A 154 19.79 18.99 -13.30
CA GLY A 154 20.29 19.55 -12.04
C GLY A 154 21.57 20.36 -12.21
N PHE A 155 22.27 20.82 -11.18
CA PHE A 155 21.87 21.12 -9.81
C PHE A 155 21.41 22.59 -9.77
N VAL A 156 20.12 22.83 -9.93
CA VAL A 156 19.62 24.21 -10.00
C VAL A 156 19.71 24.84 -8.62
N ALA A 157 20.32 26.03 -8.54
CA ALA A 157 20.37 26.77 -7.29
C ALA A 157 18.97 27.33 -6.98
N LEU A 158 18.48 27.02 -5.78
CA LEU A 158 17.29 27.65 -5.23
C LEU A 158 17.57 29.12 -4.94
N SER A 159 16.51 29.93 -4.87
CA SER A 159 16.64 31.38 -4.69
C SER A 159 17.16 31.82 -3.32
N GLN A 160 17.10 30.94 -2.32
CA GLN A 160 17.44 31.24 -0.94
C GLN A 160 18.38 30.18 -0.35
N ASN A 161 18.95 30.53 0.79
CA ASN A 161 19.79 29.64 1.60
C ASN A 161 18.96 28.54 2.27
N GLU A 162 19.62 27.47 2.71
CA GLU A 162 18.96 26.31 3.35
C GLU A 162 17.97 26.71 4.45
N VAL A 163 18.38 27.62 5.34
CA VAL A 163 17.61 28.07 6.51
C VAL A 163 16.24 28.65 6.13
N ALA A 164 16.10 29.22 4.92
CA ALA A 164 14.82 29.75 4.47
C ALA A 164 13.80 28.65 4.14
N TYR A 165 14.25 27.43 3.80
CA TYR A 165 13.40 26.29 3.45
C TYR A 165 13.25 25.29 4.59
N THR A 166 14.32 25.03 5.35
CA THR A 166 14.34 24.00 6.40
C THR A 166 14.16 24.58 7.80
N GLY A 167 14.23 25.90 7.95
CA GLY A 167 14.22 26.60 9.23
C GLY A 167 15.60 26.60 9.90
N THR A 168 15.68 27.26 11.05
CA THR A 168 16.94 27.33 11.80
C THR A 168 17.16 26.03 12.57
N PRO A 169 18.31 25.35 12.42
CA PRO A 169 18.63 24.17 13.22
C PRO A 169 18.49 24.47 14.72
N GLY A 170 17.80 23.59 15.45
CA GLY A 170 17.56 23.75 16.89
C GLY A 170 16.44 24.73 17.27
N SER A 171 15.76 25.39 16.32
CA SER A 171 14.59 26.22 16.61
C SER A 171 13.26 25.44 16.62
N CYS A 172 13.27 24.14 16.31
CA CYS A 172 12.09 23.28 16.40
C CYS A 172 11.71 23.05 17.87
N THR A 173 10.75 23.83 18.38
CA THR A 173 10.21 23.64 19.73
C THR A 173 8.86 22.94 19.68
N GLY A 174 8.80 21.71 20.21
CA GLY A 174 7.55 20.97 20.45
C GLY A 174 7.17 19.94 19.37
N ASN A 175 6.49 18.87 19.80
CA ASN A 175 5.79 17.95 18.88
C ASN A 175 4.52 18.67 18.36
N PRO A 176 4.33 18.83 17.03
CA PRO A 176 3.12 19.44 16.48
C PRO A 176 1.85 18.64 16.80
N TYR A 177 1.99 17.39 17.26
CA TYR A 177 0.88 16.54 17.68
C TYR A 177 0.62 16.56 19.20
N GLY A 178 1.34 17.37 19.97
CA GLY A 178 1.25 17.42 21.43
C GLY A 178 1.89 16.20 22.12
N THR A 179 2.01 16.26 23.45
CA THR A 179 2.43 15.15 24.33
C THR A 179 1.23 14.48 24.97
#